data_AF-A0A816TU60-F1
#
_entry.id   AF-A0A816TU60-F1
#
_cell.length_a   1.000
_cell.length_b   1.000
_cell.length_c   1.000
_cell.angle_alpha   90.00
_cell.angle_beta   90.00
_cell.angle_gamma   90.00
#
_symmetry.space_group_name_H-M   'P 1'
#
loop_
_entity.id
_entity.type
_entity.pdbx_description
1 polymer ?
#
loop_
_entity_poly.entity_id
_entity_poly.type
_entity_poly.pdbx_seq_one_letter_code
_entity_poly.pdbx_strand_id
1 'polypeptide(L)'
;MIKRTILRAGTYTSFDKLRADLSQQTRLCEKSFNLISNINEQLSPSNGFTLNRLIGSYTTAFSKFLDILLEKKPNENGKKLLAQKCRIYITGNTSTLNMIDEFEQTYENQNAIWWYTRDGFLFRLLNRTFRQENIQMIIYLHFFLFDLHQQLTVTYQSSNPRTGIEKYFRGQTMELEEIKN
;
A
#
# COMPACT_ATOMS: atom_id res chain seq x y z
N MET A 1 -23.01 -3.49 24.08
CA MET A 1 -22.14 -4.10 25.11
C MET A 1 -22.32 -5.61 25.03
N ILE A 2 -21.21 -6.38 25.14
CA ILE A 2 -21.10 -7.86 25.03
C ILE A 2 -20.98 -8.36 23.57
N LYS A 3 -20.00 -9.18 23.14
CA LYS A 3 -18.63 -9.55 23.57
C LYS A 3 -18.02 -10.32 22.39
N ARG A 4 -16.69 -10.20 22.24
CA ARG A 4 -15.71 -11.17 21.71
C ARG A 4 -16.24 -12.55 21.28
N THR A 5 -15.83 -13.01 20.09
CA THR A 5 -15.28 -14.34 19.71
C THR A 5 -15.20 -14.27 18.17
N ILE A 6 -14.06 -14.25 17.49
CA ILE A 6 -13.04 -15.29 17.41
C ILE A 6 -11.67 -14.61 17.26
N LEU A 7 -10.96 -14.51 18.38
CA LEU A 7 -9.51 -14.47 18.39
C LEU A 7 -9.04 -15.88 18.01
N ARG A 8 -8.59 -16.09 16.77
CA ARG A 8 -7.64 -17.18 16.51
C ARG A 8 -6.25 -16.64 16.79
N ALA A 9 -5.69 -17.18 17.86
CA ALA A 9 -4.48 -16.77 18.51
C ALA A 9 -3.27 -16.86 17.58
N GLY A 10 -2.56 -15.76 17.55
CA GLY A 10 -1.21 -15.61 17.08
C GLY A 10 -0.83 -14.17 17.39
N THR A 11 -0.58 -13.86 18.66
CA THR A 11 0.02 -12.57 19.01
C THR A 11 1.37 -12.50 18.30
N TYR A 12 1.41 -11.78 17.17
CA TYR A 12 2.64 -11.59 16.41
C TYR A 12 3.57 -10.70 17.23
N THR A 13 4.39 -11.33 18.07
CA THR A 13 5.36 -10.67 18.95
C THR A 13 6.60 -10.16 18.22
N SER A 14 6.73 -10.42 16.91
CA SER A 14 7.79 -9.87 16.06
C SER A 14 7.32 -9.62 14.64
N PHE A 15 7.72 -8.48 14.07
CA PHE A 15 7.53 -8.12 12.66
C PHE A 15 8.07 -9.20 11.71
N ASP A 16 9.10 -9.95 12.10
CA ASP A 16 9.67 -11.03 11.28
C ASP A 16 8.72 -12.22 11.15
N LYS A 17 7.93 -12.52 12.19
CA LYS A 17 6.92 -13.60 12.14
C LYS A 17 5.73 -13.18 11.29
N LEU A 18 5.27 -11.93 11.41
CA LEU A 18 4.22 -11.39 10.55
C LEU A 18 4.69 -11.36 9.08
N ARG A 19 5.94 -10.94 8.84
CA ARG A 19 6.57 -10.93 7.52
C ARG A 19 6.68 -12.33 6.94
N ALA A 20 7.08 -13.33 7.72
CA ALA A 20 7.19 -14.71 7.26
C ALA A 20 5.83 -15.30 6.89
N ASP A 21 4.83 -15.10 7.75
CA ASP A 21 3.49 -15.64 7.57
C ASP A 21 2.77 -14.97 6.39
N LEU A 22 2.86 -13.64 6.27
CA LEU A 22 2.34 -12.90 5.12
C LEU A 22 3.11 -13.22 3.82
N SER A 23 4.43 -13.43 3.88
CA SER A 23 5.20 -13.85 2.70
C SER A 23 4.80 -15.26 2.24
N GLN A 24 4.47 -16.15 3.17
CA GLN A 24 3.96 -17.48 2.86
C GLN A 24 2.56 -17.40 2.24
N GLN A 25 1.65 -16.61 2.80
CA GLN A 25 0.32 -16.38 2.25
C GLN A 25 0.36 -15.71 0.87
N THR A 26 1.27 -14.76 0.68
CA THR A 26 1.49 -14.08 -0.61
C THR A 26 2.02 -15.05 -1.65
N ARG A 27 3.01 -15.89 -1.30
CA ARG A 27 3.51 -16.95 -2.19
C ARG A 27 2.44 -17.99 -2.55
N LEU A 28 1.53 -18.30 -1.63
CA LEU A 28 0.39 -19.19 -1.90
C LEU A 28 -0.60 -18.52 -2.86
N CYS A 29 -0.87 -17.22 -2.69
CA CYS A 29 -1.70 -16.44 -3.61
C CYS A 29 -1.06 -16.29 -4.99
N GLU A 30 0.24 -15.98 -5.09
CA GLU A 30 0.99 -15.91 -6.34
C GLU A 30 1.04 -17.26 -7.06
N LYS A 31 1.28 -18.36 -6.33
CA LYS A 31 1.21 -19.71 -6.91
C LYS A 31 -0.18 -20.01 -7.46
N SER A 32 -1.23 -19.63 -6.72
CA SER A 32 -2.60 -19.82 -7.17
C SER A 32 -2.93 -18.97 -8.39
N PHE A 33 -2.44 -17.73 -8.44
CA PHE A 33 -2.59 -16.81 -9.56
C PHE A 33 -1.86 -17.32 -10.82
N ASN A 34 -0.61 -17.75 -10.68
CA ASN A 34 0.20 -18.29 -11.78
C ASN A 34 -0.33 -19.64 -12.30
N LEU A 35 -0.89 -20.48 -11.41
CA LEU A 35 -1.55 -21.73 -11.81
C LEU A 35 -2.77 -21.42 -12.69
N ILE A 36 -3.53 -20.37 -12.33
CA ILE A 36 -4.76 -19.98 -13.02
C ILE A 36 -4.45 -19.21 -14.31
N SER A 37 -3.40 -18.39 -14.36
CA SER A 37 -2.95 -17.74 -15.60
C SER A 37 -2.52 -18.78 -16.65
N ASN A 38 -1.83 -19.84 -16.22
CA ASN A 38 -1.45 -20.96 -17.09
C ASN A 38 -2.66 -21.79 -17.56
N ILE A 39 -3.72 -21.88 -16.75
CA ILE A 39 -4.99 -22.53 -17.14
C ILE A 39 -5.78 -21.66 -18.13
N ASN A 40 -5.71 -20.33 -17.98
CA ASN A 40 -6.45 -19.37 -18.80
C ASN A 40 -5.88 -19.21 -20.23
N GLU A 41 -4.62 -19.61 -20.44
CA GLU A 41 -4.01 -19.68 -21.78
C GLU A 41 -4.63 -20.78 -22.67
N GLN A 42 -5.42 -21.70 -22.11
CA GLN A 42 -5.93 -22.87 -22.81
C GLN A 42 -7.45 -22.85 -23.15
N LEU A 43 -8.32 -22.01 -22.56
CA LEU A 43 -9.78 -22.07 -22.82
C LEU A 43 -10.54 -20.72 -22.59
N SER A 44 -11.53 -20.40 -23.45
CA SER A 44 -12.36 -19.17 -23.49
C SER A 44 -13.47 -19.05 -22.41
N PRO A 45 -14.40 -18.06 -22.52
CA PRO A 45 -14.59 -16.84 -21.72
C PRO A 45 -15.41 -17.00 -20.41
N SER A 46 -15.53 -18.20 -19.84
CA SER A 46 -16.31 -18.45 -18.60
C SER A 46 -15.60 -17.94 -17.31
N ASN A 47 -14.34 -17.51 -17.42
CA ASN A 47 -13.44 -17.32 -16.30
C ASN A 47 -13.55 -15.94 -15.59
N GLY A 48 -14.35 -15.01 -16.13
CA GLY A 48 -14.48 -13.65 -15.59
C GLY A 48 -15.01 -13.59 -14.14
N PHE A 49 -15.95 -14.46 -13.79
CA PHE A 49 -16.49 -14.53 -12.42
C PHE A 49 -15.47 -15.06 -11.40
N THR A 50 -14.65 -16.04 -11.80
CA THR A 50 -13.61 -16.61 -10.94
C THR A 50 -12.46 -15.63 -10.76
N LEU A 51 -12.06 -14.93 -11.83
CA LEU A 51 -11.04 -13.88 -11.78
C LEU A 51 -11.49 -12.72 -10.90
N ASN A 52 -12.72 -12.22 -11.07
CA ASN A 52 -13.27 -11.15 -10.23
C ASN A 52 -13.41 -11.55 -8.76
N ARG A 53 -13.76 -12.81 -8.48
CA ARG A 53 -13.81 -13.33 -7.10
C ARG A 53 -12.41 -13.44 -6.48
N LEU A 54 -11.41 -13.83 -7.26
CA LEU A 54 -10.01 -13.92 -6.81
C LEU A 54 -9.40 -12.53 -6.63
N ILE A 55 -9.63 -11.62 -7.57
CA ILE A 55 -9.26 -10.20 -7.45
C ILE A 55 -9.91 -9.63 -6.20
N GLY A 56 -11.23 -9.79 -6.03
CA GLY A 56 -11.93 -9.30 -4.84
C GLY A 56 -11.43 -9.91 -3.53
N SER A 57 -11.12 -11.21 -3.51
CA SER A 57 -10.50 -11.88 -2.35
C SER A 57 -9.13 -11.31 -2.03
N TYR A 58 -8.33 -11.03 -3.07
CA TYR A 58 -6.99 -10.48 -2.94
C TYR A 58 -7.01 -9.01 -2.50
N THR A 59 -7.85 -8.16 -3.10
CA THR A 59 -8.03 -6.76 -2.70
C THR A 59 -8.48 -6.67 -1.24
N THR A 60 -9.36 -7.59 -0.81
CA THR A 60 -9.80 -7.70 0.59
C THR A 60 -8.67 -8.13 1.53
N ALA A 61 -7.77 -9.00 1.10
CA ALA A 61 -6.61 -9.41 1.90
C ALA A 61 -5.60 -8.26 2.04
N PHE A 62 -5.34 -7.54 0.94
CA PHE A 62 -4.44 -6.40 0.92
C PHE A 62 -4.95 -5.23 1.76
N SER A 63 -6.25 -4.91 1.69
CA SER A 63 -6.85 -3.86 2.52
C SER A 63 -6.73 -4.20 4.02
N LYS A 64 -7.04 -5.44 4.40
CA LYS A 64 -6.87 -5.91 5.79
C LYS A 64 -5.42 -5.87 6.26
N PHE A 65 -4.47 -6.16 5.36
CA PHE A 65 -3.05 -6.02 5.67
C PHE A 65 -2.70 -4.55 5.98
N LEU A 66 -3.18 -3.61 5.16
CA LEU A 66 -2.97 -2.19 5.41
C LEU A 66 -3.62 -1.74 6.73
N ASP A 67 -4.85 -2.17 7.02
CA ASP A 67 -5.53 -1.84 8.29
C ASP A 67 -4.69 -2.30 9.50
N ILE A 68 -4.26 -3.57 9.51
CA ILE A 68 -3.41 -4.13 10.58
C ILE A 68 -2.07 -3.42 10.67
N LEU A 69 -1.51 -3.01 9.53
CA LEU A 69 -0.25 -2.27 9.48
C LEU A 69 -0.43 -0.90 10.12
N LEU A 70 -1.48 -0.17 9.76
CA LEU A 70 -1.77 1.19 10.23
C LEU A 70 -2.23 1.26 11.70
N GLU A 71 -2.76 0.17 12.26
CA GLU A 71 -3.07 0.08 13.70
C GLU A 71 -1.82 0.01 14.59
N LYS A 72 -0.67 -0.38 14.03
CA LYS A 72 0.55 -0.61 14.81
C LYS A 72 1.42 0.65 14.82
N LYS A 73 1.90 1.03 16.01
CA LYS A 73 2.90 2.08 16.12
C LYS A 73 4.17 1.68 15.35
N PRO A 74 4.71 2.56 14.48
CA PRO A 74 5.88 2.25 13.69
C PRO A 74 7.15 2.18 14.53
N ASN A 75 8.16 1.51 13.97
CA ASN A 75 9.51 1.48 14.54
C ASN A 75 10.13 2.90 14.45
N GLU A 76 10.72 3.37 15.55
CA GLU A 76 11.40 4.66 15.64
C GLU A 76 12.53 4.81 14.61
N ASN A 77 13.14 3.70 14.19
CA ASN A 77 14.18 3.67 13.15
C ASN A 77 13.64 3.57 11.71
N GLY A 78 12.31 3.59 11.52
CA GLY A 78 11.67 3.41 10.21
C GLY A 78 12.16 4.40 9.16
N LYS A 79 12.34 5.67 9.55
CA LYS A 79 12.87 6.73 8.66
C LYS A 79 14.24 6.40 8.10
N LYS A 80 15.20 6.09 8.98
CA LYS A 80 16.57 5.74 8.59
C LYS A 80 16.60 4.50 7.70
N LEU A 81 15.81 3.48 8.06
CA LEU A 81 15.71 2.25 7.29
C LEU A 81 15.16 2.49 5.88
N LEU A 82 14.10 3.29 5.74
CA LEU A 82 13.54 3.65 4.45
C LEU A 82 14.55 4.44 3.60
N ALA A 83 15.21 5.44 4.18
CA ALA A 83 16.22 6.22 3.47
C ALA A 83 17.35 5.33 2.95
N GLN A 84 17.87 4.43 3.79
CA GLN A 84 18.89 3.45 3.40
C GLN A 84 18.41 2.56 2.24
N LYS A 85 17.18 2.04 2.29
CA LYS A 85 16.63 1.22 1.21
C LYS A 85 16.45 2.02 -0.07
N CYS A 86 15.98 3.26 0.01
CA CYS A 86 15.82 4.13 -1.16
C CYS A 86 17.16 4.40 -1.86
N ARG A 87 18.24 4.64 -1.11
CA ARG A 87 19.59 4.82 -1.69
C ARG A 87 20.09 3.60 -2.45
N ILE A 88 19.74 2.39 -2.00
CA ILE A 88 20.09 1.14 -2.70
C ILE A 88 19.24 0.96 -3.96
N TYR A 89 17.95 1.26 -3.89
CA TYR A 89 17.02 1.11 -5.01
C TYR A 89 17.23 2.14 -6.13
N ILE A 90 17.75 3.33 -5.79
CA ILE A 90 17.87 4.46 -6.71
C ILE A 90 19.36 4.77 -6.90
N THR A 91 19.98 4.06 -7.85
CA THR A 91 21.37 4.28 -8.23
C THR A 91 21.46 5.26 -9.40
N GLY A 92 22.44 6.17 -9.37
CA GLY A 92 22.78 7.05 -10.49
C GLY A 92 21.91 8.30 -10.70
N ASN A 93 20.90 8.55 -9.85
CA ASN A 93 20.10 9.79 -9.92
C ASN A 93 20.44 10.73 -8.75
N THR A 94 21.41 11.63 -8.96
CA THR A 94 21.90 12.58 -7.95
C THR A 94 20.80 13.47 -7.38
N SER A 95 19.85 13.90 -8.23
CA SER A 95 18.72 14.73 -7.78
C SER A 95 17.83 13.97 -6.78
N THR A 96 17.55 12.70 -7.04
CA THR A 96 16.74 11.88 -6.14
C THR A 96 17.49 11.52 -4.86
N LEU A 97 18.80 11.29 -4.92
CA LEU A 97 19.63 11.08 -3.73
C LEU A 97 19.60 12.29 -2.80
N ASN A 98 19.72 13.51 -3.34
CA ASN A 98 19.61 14.74 -2.55
C ASN A 98 18.24 14.87 -1.87
N MET A 99 17.14 14.50 -2.55
CA MET A 99 15.80 14.49 -1.94
C MET A 99 15.67 13.45 -0.82
N ILE A 100 16.37 12.31 -0.92
CA ILE A 100 16.38 11.29 0.15
C ILE A 100 17.15 11.81 1.36
N ASP A 101 18.25 12.52 1.14
CA ASP A 101 19.05 13.13 2.22
C ASP A 101 18.26 14.23 2.92
N GLU A 102 17.60 15.11 2.16
CA GLU A 102 16.67 16.12 2.68
C GLU A 102 15.55 15.46 3.51
N PHE A 103 14.96 14.38 3.00
CA PHE A 103 13.92 13.63 3.70
C PHE A 103 14.42 13.05 5.02
N GLU A 104 15.58 12.42 5.04
CA GLU A 104 16.11 11.83 6.27
C GLU A 104 16.35 12.90 7.35
N GLN A 105 16.86 14.07 6.94
CA GLN A 105 17.22 15.17 7.85
C GLN A 105 16.00 15.96 8.35
N THR A 106 15.04 16.24 7.47
CA THR A 106 13.99 17.24 7.73
C THR A 106 12.58 16.67 7.86
N TYR A 107 12.39 15.37 7.59
CA TYR A 107 11.08 14.76 7.76
C TYR A 107 10.66 14.73 9.23
N GLU A 108 9.44 15.23 9.45
CA GLU A 108 8.71 15.19 10.71
C GLU A 108 7.27 14.70 10.45
N ASN A 109 6.67 14.06 11.44
CA ASN A 109 5.38 13.37 11.32
C ASN A 109 4.22 14.31 11.00
N GLN A 110 4.32 15.61 11.28
CA GLN A 110 3.33 16.64 10.92
C GLN A 110 3.46 17.15 9.48
N ASN A 111 4.48 16.72 8.73
CA ASN A 111 4.69 17.11 7.33
C ASN A 111 4.44 15.97 6.32
N ALA A 112 3.87 14.84 6.74
CA ALA A 112 3.64 13.66 5.89
C ALA A 112 2.80 13.95 4.63
N ILE A 113 1.71 14.72 4.72
CA ILE A 113 0.91 15.10 3.53
C ILE A 113 1.75 15.95 2.57
N TRP A 114 2.54 16.90 3.07
CA TRP A 114 3.41 17.73 2.24
C TRP A 114 4.47 16.89 1.52
N TRP A 115 5.09 15.95 2.23
CA TRP A 115 6.05 15.00 1.65
C TRP A 115 5.43 14.03 0.62
N TYR A 116 4.15 13.70 0.78
CA TYR A 116 3.40 12.89 -0.18
C TYR A 116 3.00 13.68 -1.44
N THR A 117 2.66 14.96 -1.29
CA THR A 117 2.10 15.77 -2.38
C THR A 117 3.14 16.55 -3.17
N ARG A 118 4.30 16.87 -2.57
CA ARG A 118 5.42 17.49 -3.27
C ARG A 118 5.91 16.59 -4.41
N ASP A 119 6.36 17.21 -5.50
CA ASP A 119 7.05 16.47 -6.55
C ASP A 119 8.37 15.93 -5.98
N GLY A 120 8.46 14.61 -5.87
CA GLY A 120 9.58 13.97 -5.21
C GLY A 120 9.55 12.45 -5.31
N PHE A 121 10.59 11.85 -4.76
CA PHE A 121 10.74 10.39 -4.81
C PHE A 121 9.63 9.67 -4.04
N LEU A 122 9.12 10.26 -2.95
CA LEU A 122 8.23 9.58 -2.03
C LEU A 122 6.85 9.33 -2.64
N PHE A 123 6.26 10.31 -3.32
CA PHE A 123 5.03 10.14 -4.10
C PHE A 123 5.17 9.01 -5.13
N ARG A 124 6.23 9.07 -5.96
CA ARG A 124 6.48 8.08 -7.02
C ARG A 124 6.71 6.68 -6.43
N LEU A 125 7.50 6.61 -5.37
CA LEU A 125 7.82 5.38 -4.66
C LEU A 125 6.56 4.74 -4.09
N LEU A 126 5.76 5.50 -3.34
CA LEU A 126 4.53 5.00 -2.72
C LEU A 126 3.56 4.45 -3.78
N ASN A 127 3.28 5.25 -4.81
CA ASN A 127 2.35 4.87 -5.88
C ASN A 127 2.86 3.67 -6.68
N ARG A 128 4.17 3.58 -6.94
CA ARG A 128 4.77 2.41 -7.57
C ARG A 128 4.67 1.18 -6.67
N THR A 129 5.01 1.32 -5.39
CA THR A 129 4.96 0.24 -4.41
C THR A 129 3.55 -0.33 -4.28
N PHE A 130 2.51 0.51 -4.27
CA PHE A 130 1.13 0.04 -4.26
C PHE A 130 0.69 -0.61 -5.56
N ARG A 131 1.05 -0.06 -6.73
CA ARG A 131 0.74 -0.70 -8.02
C ARG A 131 1.42 -2.05 -8.21
N GLN A 132 2.62 -2.21 -7.64
CA GLN A 132 3.38 -3.45 -7.69
C GLN A 132 3.11 -4.35 -6.48
N GLU A 133 2.27 -3.88 -5.54
CA GLU A 133 1.90 -4.59 -4.32
C GLU A 133 3.12 -5.14 -3.56
N ASN A 134 4.22 -4.37 -3.57
CA ASN A 134 5.49 -4.79 -3.00
C ASN A 134 5.42 -4.70 -1.47
N ILE A 135 4.95 -5.78 -0.84
CA ILE A 135 4.76 -5.89 0.61
C ILE A 135 6.03 -5.52 1.39
N GLN A 136 7.21 -5.93 0.90
CA GLN A 136 8.47 -5.60 1.55
C GLN A 136 8.71 -4.09 1.60
N MET A 137 8.45 -3.39 0.50
CA MET A 137 8.58 -1.94 0.45
C MET A 137 7.48 -1.24 1.25
N ILE A 138 6.25 -1.78 1.28
CA ILE A 138 5.18 -1.27 2.15
C ILE A 138 5.58 -1.34 3.62
N ILE A 139 6.23 -2.42 4.05
CA ILE A 139 6.74 -2.54 5.43
C ILE A 139 7.82 -1.48 5.71
N TYR A 140 8.72 -1.18 4.75
CA TYR A 140 9.69 -0.09 4.92
C TYR A 140 9.01 1.29 4.96
N LEU A 141 7.93 1.46 4.22
CA LEU A 141 7.11 2.68 4.20
C LEU A 141 6.15 2.79 5.40
N HIS A 142 6.08 1.77 6.27
CA HIS A 142 5.10 1.71 7.35
C HIS A 142 5.06 2.98 8.21
N PHE A 143 6.21 3.50 8.65
CA PHE A 143 6.21 4.71 9.49
C PHE A 143 5.62 5.91 8.77
N PHE A 144 5.93 6.08 7.48
CA PHE A 144 5.42 7.17 6.68
C PHE A 144 3.93 7.00 6.40
N LEU A 145 3.48 5.78 6.11
CA LEU A 145 2.06 5.45 5.91
C LEU A 145 1.24 5.68 7.18
N PHE A 146 1.79 5.33 8.34
CA PHE A 146 1.17 5.59 9.63
C PHE A 146 0.97 7.09 9.84
N ASP A 147 2.02 7.89 9.70
CA ASP A 147 1.95 9.36 9.85
C ASP A 147 0.98 10.00 8.84
N LEU A 148 1.05 9.56 7.58
CA LEU A 148 0.18 10.03 6.51
C LEU A 148 -1.29 9.71 6.81
N HIS A 149 -1.59 8.49 7.27
CA HIS A 149 -2.94 8.08 7.64
C HIS A 149 -3.49 8.89 8.81
N GLN A 150 -2.67 9.13 9.85
CA GLN A 150 -3.07 9.97 10.99
C GLN A 150 -3.41 11.40 10.54
N GLN A 151 -2.55 12.02 9.73
CA GLN A 151 -2.82 13.37 9.22
C GLN A 151 -4.07 13.44 8.33
N LEU A 152 -4.24 12.48 7.42
CA LEU A 152 -5.42 12.43 6.55
C LEU A 152 -6.70 12.26 7.37
N THR A 153 -6.67 11.41 8.39
CA THR A 153 -7.81 11.19 9.30
C THR A 153 -8.17 12.47 10.05
N VAL A 154 -7.19 13.17 10.63
CA VAL A 154 -7.41 14.45 11.31
C VAL A 154 -7.95 15.50 10.32
N THR A 155 -7.34 15.63 9.15
CA THR A 155 -7.76 16.60 8.11
C THR A 155 -9.18 16.33 7.65
N TYR A 156 -9.55 15.07 7.44
CA TYR A 156 -10.90 14.65 7.07
C TYR A 156 -11.92 14.95 8.18
N GLN A 157 -11.59 14.66 9.44
CA GLN A 157 -12.46 14.96 10.57
C GLN A 157 -12.65 16.47 10.78
N SER A 158 -11.58 17.26 10.63
CA SER A 158 -11.63 18.72 10.78
C SER A 158 -12.32 19.43 9.63
N SER A 159 -12.34 18.86 8.42
CA SER A 159 -13.02 19.44 7.26
C SER A 159 -14.55 19.35 7.31
N ASN A 160 -15.10 18.73 8.38
CA ASN A 160 -16.53 18.63 8.68
C ASN A 160 -17.36 18.34 7.42
N PRO A 161 -17.49 17.07 6.99
CA PRO A 161 -18.24 16.76 5.79
C PRO A 161 -19.65 17.31 5.97
N ARG A 162 -19.95 18.42 5.30
CA ARG A 162 -21.32 18.88 5.11
C ARG A 162 -22.04 17.66 4.57
N THR A 163 -23.13 17.27 5.21
CA THR A 163 -23.90 16.03 4.99
C THR A 163 -24.40 15.92 3.55
N GLY A 164 -23.49 15.66 2.61
CA GLY A 164 -23.67 15.75 1.18
C GLY A 164 -22.58 14.97 0.46
N ILE A 165 -22.94 14.45 -0.71
CA ILE A 165 -22.03 13.66 -1.56
C ILE A 165 -21.03 14.62 -2.19
N GLU A 166 -19.76 14.54 -1.78
CA GLU A 166 -18.68 15.27 -2.42
C GLU A 166 -18.25 14.53 -3.70
N LYS A 167 -18.42 15.18 -4.85
CA LYS A 167 -18.02 14.63 -6.15
C LYS A 167 -16.60 15.05 -6.47
N TYR A 168 -15.74 14.07 -6.69
CA TYR A 168 -14.36 14.26 -7.12
C TYR A 168 -14.15 13.63 -8.50
N PHE A 169 -13.26 14.20 -9.29
CA PHE A 169 -12.92 13.70 -10.62
C PHE A 169 -11.46 13.22 -10.65
N ARG A 170 -11.23 12.06 -11.27
CA ARG A 170 -9.90 11.53 -11.54
C ARG A 170 -9.83 11.15 -13.02
N GLY A 171 -8.81 11.65 -13.71
CA GLY A 171 -8.56 11.27 -15.10
C GLY A 171 -8.17 9.79 -15.19
N GLN A 172 -8.74 9.09 -16.17
CA GLN A 172 -8.39 7.73 -16.54
C GLN A 172 -8.07 7.71 -18.04
N THR A 173 -6.95 7.09 -18.41
CA THR A 173 -6.63 6.82 -19.81
C THR A 173 -7.61 5.78 -20.33
N MET A 174 -8.25 6.06 -21.46
CA MET A 174 -9.24 5.20 -22.12
C MET A 174 -8.77 4.93 -23.55
N GLU A 175 -8.92 3.70 -24.03
CA GLU A 175 -8.60 3.39 -25.42
C GLU A 175 -9.67 3.98 -26.35
N LEU A 176 -9.26 4.43 -27.54
CA LEU A 176 -10.16 5.08 -28.51
C LEU A 176 -11.34 4.19 -28.93
N GLU A 177 -11.22 2.87 -28.79
CA GLU A 177 -12.29 1.91 -29.10
C GLU A 177 -13.41 1.91 -28.06
N GLU A 178 -13.09 2.16 -26.78
CA GLU A 178 -14.08 2.22 -25.70
C GLU A 178 -14.97 3.47 -25.79
N ILE A 179 -14.53 4.51 -26.49
CA ILE A 179 -15.27 5.77 -26.68
C ILE A 179 -16.33 5.65 -27.80
N LYS A 180 -16.17 4.68 -28.71
CA LYS A 180 -17.00 4.56 -29.93
C LYS A 180 -18.23 3.65 -29.80
N ASN A 181 -18.45 3.03 -28.64
CA ASN A 181 -19.64 2.24 -28.31
C ASN A 181 -20.60 3.03 -27.43
#